data_AF-A0A1V5ITQ6-F1
#
_entry.id   AF-A0A1V5ITQ6-F1
#
_cell.length_a   1.000
_cell.length_b   1.000
_cell.length_c   1.000
_cell.angle_alpha   90.00
_cell.angle_beta   90.00
_cell.angle_gamma   90.00
#
_symmetry.space_group_name_H-M   'P 1'
#
loop_
_entity.id
_entity.type
_entity.pdbx_description
1 polymer ?
#
loop_
_entity_poly.entity_id
_entity_poly.type
_entity_poly.pdbx_seq_one_letter_code
_entity_poly.pdbx_strand_id
1 'polypeptide(L)'
;MKKTKILLALVIPALLISCSKDPELPYDLDGTLHTFAVSVTKSTKYDLLLDAGSTGGDYYVKLDVPQNMGDYSSYFKEAQLLCVYTPVTGAVKSAIAAEGITTLPAEIKIDMPALCNKLGITAPKIGDKMQFTANIIHKDGTLVPGWTPTMGFNYRGPSFFKMADGSKFNYSATFSAAAPINEAHFAGGNTIKCTESVGSPYEASYGADITRMASSEIPAEIYGTDFTANDIIGLIISFDWYGWGYQEKMKMYINKKDYSVIIPDQVVGQTDENFYYYSRYPYMGDFYFSNANAELDTQTSIVTVTMNAAWRISIGMLNFGSDDYIFDFGTVL
;
A
#
# COMPACT_ATOMS: atom_id res chain seq x y z
N MET A 1 -6.75 8.91 -76.19
CA MET A 1 -6.54 7.82 -75.20
C MET A 1 -7.31 8.12 -73.93
N LYS A 2 -8.53 7.60 -73.78
CA LYS A 2 -9.47 7.81 -72.67
C LYS A 2 -9.83 6.44 -72.04
N LYS A 3 -8.91 5.80 -71.30
CA LYS A 3 -9.22 4.59 -70.50
C LYS A 3 -8.38 4.45 -69.22
N THR A 4 -7.70 5.50 -68.75
CA THR A 4 -6.72 5.36 -67.64
C THR A 4 -7.12 6.06 -66.34
N LYS A 5 -8.31 6.66 -66.24
CA LYS A 5 -8.71 7.44 -65.05
C LYS A 5 -9.77 6.81 -64.14
N ILE A 6 -10.35 5.67 -64.51
CA ILE A 6 -11.40 5.02 -63.69
C ILE A 6 -10.85 3.88 -62.83
N LEU A 7 -9.70 3.28 -63.18
CA LEU A 7 -9.14 2.19 -62.38
C LEU A 7 -8.53 2.66 -61.06
N LEU A 8 -8.06 3.91 -60.97
CA LEU A 8 -7.47 4.45 -59.74
C LEU A 8 -8.52 4.85 -58.68
N ALA A 9 -9.78 5.08 -59.09
CA ALA A 9 -10.84 5.50 -58.18
C ALA A 9 -11.54 4.34 -57.44
N LEU A 10 -11.38 3.10 -57.92
CA LEU A 10 -11.92 1.89 -57.29
C LEU A 10 -10.90 1.16 -56.40
N VAL A 11 -9.61 1.45 -56.55
CA VAL A 11 -8.55 0.83 -55.74
C VAL A 11 -8.38 1.52 -54.38
N ILE A 12 -8.73 2.80 -54.26
CA ILE A 12 -8.56 3.57 -53.03
C ILE A 12 -9.60 3.19 -51.93
N PRO A 13 -10.90 2.95 -52.23
CA PRO A 13 -11.83 2.45 -51.22
C PRO A 13 -11.55 1.00 -50.82
N ALA A 14 -10.99 0.18 -51.73
CA ALA A 14 -10.64 -1.21 -51.44
C ALA A 14 -9.38 -1.35 -50.56
N LEU A 15 -8.41 -0.44 -50.71
CA LEU A 15 -7.23 -0.35 -49.83
C LEU A 15 -7.54 0.21 -48.44
N LEU A 16 -8.61 0.99 -48.29
CA LEU A 16 -9.07 1.50 -46.99
C LEU A 16 -9.88 0.45 -46.20
N ILE A 17 -10.39 -0.60 -46.85
CA ILE A 17 -11.05 -1.73 -46.19
C ILE A 17 -10.03 -2.84 -45.83
N SER A 18 -8.86 -2.89 -46.48
CA SER A 18 -7.79 -3.85 -46.16
C SER A 18 -6.74 -3.33 -45.16
N CYS A 19 -6.92 -2.12 -44.62
CA CYS A 19 -6.10 -1.58 -43.52
C CYS A 19 -6.85 -1.59 -42.18
N SER A 20 -7.83 -2.47 -42.00
CA SER A 20 -8.16 -2.98 -40.66
C SER A 20 -7.15 -4.08 -40.29
N LYS A 21 -5.86 -3.74 -40.29
CA LYS A 21 -4.96 -4.43 -39.38
C LYS A 21 -5.23 -3.77 -38.05
N ASP A 22 -5.79 -4.54 -37.12
CA ASP A 22 -5.86 -4.16 -35.71
C ASP A 22 -4.57 -3.43 -35.35
N PRO A 23 -4.63 -2.22 -34.76
CA PRO A 23 -3.42 -1.48 -34.43
C PRO A 23 -2.50 -2.43 -33.67
N GLU A 24 -1.33 -2.74 -34.26
CA GLU A 24 -0.32 -3.58 -33.62
C GLU A 24 -0.06 -2.99 -32.24
N LEU A 25 -0.35 -3.80 -31.22
CA LEU A 25 -0.31 -3.39 -29.84
C LEU A 25 1.12 -2.92 -29.52
N PRO A 26 1.29 -1.80 -28.81
CA PRO A 26 2.59 -1.14 -28.67
C PRO A 26 3.63 -1.95 -27.86
N TYR A 27 3.25 -3.09 -27.27
CA TYR A 27 4.13 -3.90 -26.44
C TYR A 27 3.88 -5.39 -26.67
N ASP A 28 4.73 -6.03 -27.47
CA ASP A 28 4.94 -7.47 -27.42
C ASP A 28 6.03 -7.68 -26.35
N LEU A 29 5.63 -7.80 -25.07
CA LEU A 29 6.61 -8.11 -24.02
C LEU A 29 6.93 -9.61 -24.15
N ASP A 30 8.18 -9.93 -24.52
CA ASP A 30 8.68 -11.31 -24.56
C ASP A 30 8.31 -12.04 -23.26
N GLY A 31 7.55 -13.13 -23.39
CA GLY A 31 7.09 -13.94 -22.25
C GLY A 31 5.73 -13.56 -21.64
N THR A 32 5.07 -12.51 -22.13
CA THR A 32 3.66 -12.22 -21.80
C THR A 32 2.75 -12.69 -22.94
N LEU A 33 1.90 -13.67 -22.68
CA LEU A 33 0.80 -14.05 -23.58
C LEU A 33 -0.15 -12.86 -23.79
N HIS A 34 -0.01 -12.06 -24.85
CA HIS A 34 -0.95 -10.99 -25.26
C HIS A 34 -1.81 -10.44 -24.11
N THR A 35 -1.16 -9.86 -23.08
CA THR A 35 -1.78 -9.80 -21.75
C THR A 35 -2.60 -8.54 -21.55
N PHE A 36 -3.90 -8.70 -21.33
CA PHE A 36 -4.75 -7.64 -20.79
C PHE A 36 -4.54 -7.52 -19.28
N ALA A 37 -3.92 -6.43 -18.82
CA ALA A 37 -3.66 -6.21 -17.40
C ALA A 37 -4.83 -5.46 -16.75
N VAL A 38 -5.35 -5.98 -15.64
CA VAL A 38 -6.42 -5.32 -14.86
C VAL A 38 -5.85 -4.92 -13.50
N SER A 39 -5.98 -3.64 -13.18
CA SER A 39 -5.61 -3.10 -11.88
C SER A 39 -6.65 -3.50 -10.85
N VAL A 40 -6.21 -3.91 -9.67
CA VAL A 40 -7.04 -4.41 -8.59
C VAL A 40 -6.74 -3.58 -7.35
N THR A 41 -7.72 -2.81 -6.89
CA THR A 41 -7.58 -1.93 -5.72
C THR A 41 -8.76 -2.09 -4.76
N LYS A 42 -8.57 -1.70 -3.50
CA LYS A 42 -9.66 -1.63 -2.53
C LYS A 42 -10.50 -0.39 -2.79
N SER A 43 -11.80 -0.47 -2.57
CA SER A 43 -12.63 0.74 -2.50
C SER A 43 -12.49 1.36 -1.12
N THR A 44 -11.95 2.58 -1.06
CA THR A 44 -11.76 3.37 0.17
C THR A 44 -13.05 3.85 0.83
N LYS A 45 -14.18 3.69 0.15
CA LYS A 45 -15.52 4.03 0.67
C LYS A 45 -16.08 3.00 1.67
N TYR A 46 -15.47 1.82 1.71
CA TYR A 46 -15.97 0.64 2.40
C TYR A 46 -14.91 0.07 3.35
N ASP A 47 -15.15 -1.10 3.94
CA ASP A 47 -14.24 -1.70 4.91
C ASP A 47 -12.89 -2.07 4.26
N LEU A 48 -11.78 -1.65 4.89
CA LEU A 48 -10.42 -1.84 4.36
C LEU A 48 -9.62 -2.94 5.06
N LEU A 49 -10.19 -3.48 6.15
CA LEU A 49 -9.65 -4.55 6.99
C LEU A 49 -10.71 -5.60 7.21
N LEU A 50 -10.30 -6.87 7.25
CA LEU A 50 -11.22 -7.97 7.54
C LEU A 50 -11.59 -7.96 9.03
N ASP A 51 -12.87 -8.14 9.31
CA ASP A 51 -13.37 -8.39 10.66
C ASP A 51 -12.98 -9.81 11.10
N ALA A 52 -12.03 -9.91 12.04
CA ALA A 52 -11.52 -11.20 12.48
C ALA A 52 -12.57 -12.00 13.27
N GLY A 53 -12.74 -13.27 12.92
CA GLY A 53 -13.75 -14.16 13.51
C GLY A 53 -15.15 -13.98 12.92
N SER A 54 -15.30 -13.13 11.91
CA SER A 54 -16.58 -12.76 11.30
C SER A 54 -16.51 -12.89 9.77
N THR A 55 -17.64 -13.18 9.14
CA THR A 55 -17.81 -13.03 7.68
C THR A 55 -18.63 -11.79 7.35
N GLY A 56 -18.86 -10.92 8.34
CA GLY A 56 -19.51 -9.63 8.18
C GLY A 56 -18.54 -8.58 7.64
N GLY A 57 -19.11 -7.42 7.31
CA GLY A 57 -18.40 -6.30 6.68
C GLY A 57 -18.83 -6.07 5.24
N ASP A 58 -18.52 -4.89 4.75
CA ASP A 58 -18.83 -4.44 3.41
C ASP A 58 -17.50 -4.26 2.67
N TYR A 59 -17.09 -5.26 1.90
CA TYR A 59 -15.80 -5.26 1.21
C TYR A 59 -16.00 -5.11 -0.28
N TYR A 60 -15.28 -4.16 -0.88
CA TYR A 60 -15.36 -3.89 -2.29
C TYR A 60 -13.98 -3.82 -2.93
N VAL A 61 -13.87 -4.48 -4.08
CA VAL A 61 -12.69 -4.45 -4.93
C VAL A 61 -13.04 -3.74 -6.23
N LYS A 62 -12.20 -2.77 -6.62
CA LYS A 62 -12.28 -2.08 -7.90
C LYS A 62 -11.35 -2.76 -8.89
N LEU A 63 -11.88 -3.01 -10.08
CA LEU A 63 -11.15 -3.47 -11.25
C LEU A 63 -11.14 -2.35 -12.29
N ASP A 64 -9.97 -2.00 -12.77
CA ASP A 64 -9.81 -0.92 -13.73
C ASP A 64 -8.67 -1.18 -14.72
N VAL A 65 -8.71 -0.51 -15.86
CA VAL A 65 -7.81 -0.70 -17.00
C VAL A 65 -6.85 0.49 -17.06
N PRO A 66 -5.53 0.27 -16.88
CA PRO A 66 -4.54 1.32 -17.10
C PRO A 66 -4.65 2.06 -18.43
N GLN A 67 -4.43 3.38 -18.40
CA GLN A 67 -4.53 4.22 -19.61
C GLN A 67 -3.48 3.88 -20.67
N ASN A 68 -2.29 3.45 -20.25
CA ASN A 68 -1.13 3.34 -21.14
C ASN A 68 -0.88 1.91 -21.66
N MET A 69 -1.80 0.96 -21.44
CA MET A 69 -1.59 -0.40 -21.94
C MET A 69 -1.83 -0.50 -23.46
N GLY A 70 -2.79 0.25 -23.99
CA GLY A 70 -3.35 0.05 -25.34
C GLY A 70 -4.75 -0.58 -25.29
N ASP A 71 -5.41 -0.72 -26.44
CA ASP A 71 -6.76 -1.33 -26.51
C ASP A 71 -6.68 -2.84 -26.75
N TYR A 72 -6.87 -3.63 -25.69
CA TYR A 72 -6.94 -5.10 -25.73
C TYR A 72 -8.38 -5.62 -25.60
N SER A 73 -9.38 -4.77 -25.78
CA SER A 73 -10.80 -5.18 -25.73
C SER A 73 -11.14 -6.25 -26.79
N SER A 74 -10.33 -6.35 -27.85
CA SER A 74 -10.42 -7.41 -28.84
C SER A 74 -10.13 -8.80 -28.25
N TYR A 75 -9.24 -8.90 -27.26
CA TYR A 75 -8.85 -10.15 -26.59
C TYR A 75 -9.70 -10.44 -25.34
N PHE A 76 -10.15 -9.41 -24.62
CA PHE A 76 -10.90 -9.58 -23.38
C PHE A 76 -12.30 -10.18 -23.61
N LYS A 77 -12.62 -11.27 -22.90
CA LYS A 77 -13.98 -11.83 -22.81
C LYS A 77 -14.60 -11.54 -21.46
N GLU A 78 -13.92 -11.92 -20.39
CA GLU A 78 -14.36 -11.71 -19.02
C GLU A 78 -13.18 -11.76 -18.04
N ALA A 79 -13.35 -11.15 -16.88
CA ALA A 79 -12.48 -11.32 -15.73
C ALA A 79 -13.15 -12.21 -14.67
N GLN A 80 -12.33 -12.88 -13.87
CA GLN A 80 -12.73 -13.48 -12.61
C GLN A 80 -11.89 -12.90 -11.50
N LEU A 81 -12.54 -12.50 -10.41
CA LEU A 81 -11.86 -12.05 -9.22
C LEU A 81 -11.44 -13.28 -8.39
N LEU A 82 -10.14 -13.54 -8.37
CA LEU A 82 -9.52 -14.61 -7.60
C LEU A 82 -9.08 -14.08 -6.22
N CYS A 83 -9.49 -14.73 -5.15
CA CYS A 83 -8.93 -14.53 -3.82
C CYS A 83 -7.82 -15.54 -3.55
N VAL A 84 -6.70 -15.07 -3.03
CA VAL A 84 -5.58 -15.83 -2.48
C VAL A 84 -5.57 -15.58 -0.97
N TYR A 85 -5.97 -16.60 -0.22
CA TYR A 85 -6.03 -16.57 1.24
C TYR A 85 -4.73 -17.14 1.81
N THR A 86 -4.02 -16.28 2.54
CA THR A 86 -2.80 -16.62 3.26
C THR A 86 -3.13 -16.64 4.76
N PRO A 87 -3.29 -17.83 5.37
CA PRO A 87 -3.53 -17.91 6.79
C PRO A 87 -2.27 -17.56 7.57
N VAL A 88 -2.42 -17.11 8.82
CA VAL A 88 -1.28 -16.91 9.75
C VAL A 88 -0.51 -18.20 9.99
N THR A 89 -1.20 -19.34 9.92
CA THR A 89 -0.60 -20.69 10.00
C THR A 89 -1.23 -21.62 8.98
N GLY A 90 -0.41 -22.44 8.33
CA GLY A 90 -0.88 -23.45 7.36
C GLY A 90 -0.68 -23.04 5.90
N ALA A 91 -1.33 -23.78 5.01
CA ALA A 91 -1.14 -23.63 3.57
C ALA A 91 -2.01 -22.51 2.97
N VAL A 92 -1.46 -21.82 1.98
CA VAL A 92 -2.18 -20.86 1.14
C VAL A 92 -3.30 -21.57 0.39
N LYS A 93 -4.48 -20.93 0.32
CA LYS A 93 -5.65 -21.40 -0.42
C LYS A 93 -6.09 -20.35 -1.42
N SER A 94 -6.84 -20.74 -2.45
CA SER A 94 -7.38 -19.79 -3.41
C SER A 94 -8.78 -20.18 -3.89
N ALA A 95 -9.64 -19.20 -4.16
CA ALA A 95 -10.98 -19.41 -4.68
C ALA A 95 -11.46 -18.22 -5.51
N ILE A 96 -12.34 -18.48 -6.49
CA ILE A 96 -12.99 -17.43 -7.26
C ILE A 96 -14.05 -16.74 -6.40
N ALA A 97 -13.81 -15.46 -6.09
CA ALA A 97 -14.70 -14.61 -5.32
C ALA A 97 -15.87 -14.08 -6.17
N ALA A 98 -15.60 -13.73 -7.42
CA ALA A 98 -16.60 -13.31 -8.40
C ALA A 98 -16.20 -13.73 -9.81
N GLU A 99 -17.18 -14.01 -10.66
CA GLU A 99 -16.99 -14.42 -12.06
C GLU A 99 -17.97 -13.68 -12.97
N GLY A 100 -17.80 -13.79 -14.28
CA GLY A 100 -18.68 -13.16 -15.27
C GLY A 100 -18.53 -11.63 -15.35
N ILE A 101 -17.37 -11.09 -15.00
CA ILE A 101 -17.11 -9.64 -15.05
C ILE A 101 -16.75 -9.28 -16.50
N THR A 102 -17.73 -8.79 -17.26
CA THR A 102 -17.59 -8.52 -18.70
C THR A 102 -17.40 -7.04 -19.04
N THR A 103 -17.57 -6.15 -18.07
CA THR A 103 -17.41 -4.69 -18.23
C THR A 103 -16.40 -4.17 -17.23
N LEU A 104 -15.50 -3.30 -17.70
CA LEU A 104 -14.52 -2.59 -16.88
C LEU A 104 -14.56 -1.08 -17.21
N PRO A 105 -14.36 -0.18 -16.22
CA PRO A 105 -14.10 -0.48 -14.81
C PRO A 105 -15.32 -1.08 -14.09
N ALA A 106 -15.06 -1.83 -13.01
CA ALA A 106 -16.08 -2.45 -12.19
C ALA A 106 -15.76 -2.31 -10.69
N GLU A 107 -16.78 -2.16 -9.86
CA GLU A 107 -16.68 -2.22 -8.40
C GLU A 107 -17.50 -3.41 -7.90
N ILE A 108 -16.81 -4.37 -7.27
CA ILE A 108 -17.35 -5.70 -6.97
C ILE A 108 -17.45 -5.85 -5.47
N LYS A 109 -18.66 -6.12 -4.97
CA LYS A 109 -18.88 -6.52 -3.58
C LYS A 109 -18.41 -7.95 -3.38
N ILE A 110 -17.65 -8.20 -2.31
CA ILE A 110 -17.23 -9.54 -1.93
C ILE A 110 -18.30 -10.21 -1.06
N ASP A 111 -18.82 -11.35 -1.52
CA ASP A 111 -19.62 -12.25 -0.70
C ASP A 111 -18.70 -13.08 0.19
N MET A 112 -18.37 -12.53 1.37
CA MET A 112 -17.46 -13.17 2.33
C MET A 112 -17.95 -14.53 2.85
N PRO A 113 -19.24 -14.73 3.19
CA PRO A 113 -19.76 -16.05 3.52
C PRO A 113 -19.53 -17.08 2.41
N ALA A 114 -19.86 -16.75 1.16
CA ALA A 114 -19.66 -17.67 0.03
C ALA A 114 -18.17 -17.93 -0.22
N LEU A 115 -17.33 -16.90 -0.15
CA LEU A 115 -15.89 -17.01 -0.35
C LEU A 115 -15.23 -17.87 0.73
N CYS A 116 -15.55 -17.65 2.01
CA CYS A 116 -15.04 -18.46 3.12
C CYS A 116 -15.43 -19.94 2.97
N ASN A 117 -16.67 -20.21 2.55
CA ASN A 117 -17.12 -21.56 2.24
C ASN A 117 -16.30 -22.21 1.11
N LYS A 118 -16.05 -21.50 0.00
CA LYS A 118 -15.20 -22.00 -1.10
C LYS A 118 -13.75 -22.25 -0.66
N LEU A 119 -13.23 -21.44 0.27
CA LEU A 119 -11.90 -21.61 0.86
C LEU A 119 -11.85 -22.69 1.96
N GLY A 120 -12.99 -23.24 2.36
CA GLY A 120 -13.10 -24.20 3.46
C GLY A 120 -12.59 -23.61 4.78
N ILE A 121 -12.97 -22.37 5.08
CA ILE A 121 -12.73 -21.70 6.36
C ILE A 121 -14.04 -21.16 6.92
N THR A 122 -14.15 -21.05 8.24
CA THR A 122 -15.33 -20.47 8.89
C THR A 122 -15.34 -18.95 8.78
N ALA A 123 -14.20 -18.31 9.07
CA ALA A 123 -13.98 -16.88 9.01
C ALA A 123 -12.46 -16.60 9.02
N PRO A 124 -11.99 -15.42 8.56
CA PRO A 124 -10.62 -14.98 8.74
C PRO A 124 -10.27 -14.85 10.23
N LYS A 125 -9.01 -15.12 10.59
CA LYS A 125 -8.44 -14.93 11.93
C LYS A 125 -7.45 -13.79 11.91
N ILE A 126 -7.18 -13.18 13.06
CA ILE A 126 -6.16 -12.12 13.16
C ILE A 126 -4.83 -12.63 12.60
N GLY A 127 -4.21 -11.83 11.73
CA GLY A 127 -2.99 -12.16 11.01
C GLY A 127 -3.21 -12.80 9.63
N ASP A 128 -4.42 -13.28 9.33
CA ASP A 128 -4.75 -13.78 8.00
C ASP A 128 -4.82 -12.64 6.96
N LYS A 129 -4.53 -12.97 5.71
CA LYS A 129 -4.61 -12.03 4.57
C LYS A 129 -5.45 -12.62 3.45
N MET A 130 -6.37 -11.83 2.90
CA MET A 130 -7.06 -12.13 1.64
C MET A 130 -6.58 -11.15 0.58
N GLN A 131 -5.84 -11.67 -0.40
CA GLN A 131 -5.34 -10.89 -1.53
C GLN A 131 -6.17 -11.21 -2.76
N PHE A 132 -6.79 -10.19 -3.34
CA PHE A 132 -7.61 -10.32 -4.54
C PHE A 132 -6.79 -9.92 -5.77
N THR A 133 -6.85 -10.73 -6.82
CA THR A 133 -6.22 -10.51 -8.12
C THR A 133 -7.19 -10.91 -9.23
N ALA A 134 -6.97 -10.45 -10.46
CA ALA A 134 -7.82 -10.81 -11.59
C ALA A 134 -7.23 -11.97 -12.40
N ASN A 135 -8.03 -13.01 -12.62
CA ASN A 135 -7.85 -13.90 -13.76
C ASN A 135 -8.52 -13.27 -14.98
N ILE A 136 -7.90 -13.42 -16.15
CA ILE A 136 -8.43 -12.90 -17.41
C ILE A 136 -8.74 -14.06 -18.34
N ILE A 137 -9.95 -14.07 -18.90
CA ILE A 137 -10.36 -15.04 -19.90
C ILE A 137 -10.43 -14.30 -21.24
N HIS A 138 -9.72 -14.84 -22.22
CA HIS A 138 -9.71 -14.31 -23.58
C HIS A 138 -10.92 -14.82 -24.38
N LYS A 139 -11.23 -14.16 -25.51
CA LYS A 139 -12.35 -14.57 -26.39
C LYS A 139 -12.18 -15.96 -27.00
N ASP A 140 -10.95 -16.42 -27.18
CA ASP A 140 -10.62 -17.78 -27.61
C ASP A 140 -10.78 -18.83 -26.49
N GLY A 141 -11.08 -18.39 -25.26
CA GLY A 141 -11.22 -19.25 -24.08
C GLY A 141 -9.93 -19.45 -23.29
N THR A 142 -8.81 -18.86 -23.70
CA THR A 142 -7.55 -18.92 -22.96
C THR A 142 -7.69 -18.23 -21.60
N LEU A 143 -7.34 -18.93 -20.52
CA LEU A 143 -7.28 -18.38 -19.16
C LEU A 143 -5.86 -17.91 -18.86
N VAL A 144 -5.70 -16.63 -18.59
CA VAL A 144 -4.49 -16.04 -18.03
C VAL A 144 -4.69 -15.87 -16.51
N PRO A 145 -4.06 -16.73 -15.68
CA PRO A 145 -4.26 -16.67 -14.23
C PRO A 145 -3.59 -15.44 -13.63
N GLY A 146 -4.28 -14.80 -12.69
CA GLY A 146 -3.72 -13.72 -11.86
C GLY A 146 -2.79 -14.24 -10.76
N TRP A 147 -2.97 -15.50 -10.34
CA TRP A 147 -2.07 -16.16 -9.39
C TRP A 147 -2.10 -17.67 -9.59
N THR A 148 -0.96 -18.32 -9.36
CA THR A 148 -0.87 -19.78 -9.18
C THR A 148 0.12 -20.11 -8.07
N PRO A 149 0.06 -21.33 -7.48
CA PRO A 149 1.03 -21.73 -6.45
C PRO A 149 2.49 -21.72 -6.91
N THR A 150 2.74 -21.95 -8.21
CA THR A 150 4.09 -22.04 -8.78
C THR A 150 4.63 -20.70 -9.25
N MET A 151 3.79 -19.85 -9.86
CA MET A 151 4.18 -18.55 -10.40
C MET A 151 4.11 -17.42 -9.35
N GLY A 152 3.28 -17.60 -8.32
CA GLY A 152 2.83 -16.51 -7.47
C GLY A 152 1.92 -15.55 -8.24
N PHE A 153 1.88 -14.28 -7.81
CA PHE A 153 1.08 -13.25 -8.47
C PHE A 153 1.65 -12.90 -9.84
N ASN A 154 0.77 -12.89 -10.83
CA ASN A 154 1.02 -12.38 -12.17
C ASN A 154 0.98 -10.84 -12.17
N TYR A 155 1.32 -10.23 -13.29
CA TYR A 155 1.24 -8.78 -13.50
C TYR A 155 2.07 -7.96 -12.49
N ARG A 156 3.18 -8.51 -12.00
CA ARG A 156 4.13 -7.75 -11.17
C ARG A 156 4.99 -6.77 -11.99
N GLY A 157 5.24 -7.11 -13.26
CA GLY A 157 6.08 -6.32 -14.20
C GLY A 157 5.49 -4.99 -14.70
N PRO A 158 4.17 -4.83 -14.93
CA PRO A 158 3.58 -3.59 -15.42
C PRO A 158 3.48 -2.45 -14.39
N SER A 159 4.35 -2.40 -13.38
CA SER A 159 4.31 -1.38 -12.32
C SER A 159 4.51 0.06 -12.81
N PHE A 160 4.95 0.22 -14.06
CA PHE A 160 5.07 1.51 -14.76
C PHE A 160 3.75 2.00 -15.38
N PHE A 161 2.72 1.14 -15.46
CA PHE A 161 1.40 1.54 -15.91
C PHE A 161 0.73 2.48 -14.91
N LYS A 162 -0.01 3.44 -15.48
CA LYS A 162 -0.72 4.49 -14.75
C LYS A 162 -2.21 4.33 -14.92
N MET A 163 -2.91 4.51 -13.82
CA MET A 163 -4.37 4.63 -13.79
C MET A 163 -4.78 6.02 -14.26
N ALA A 164 -6.07 6.22 -14.52
CA ALA A 164 -6.58 7.48 -15.05
C ALA A 164 -6.40 8.69 -14.12
N ASP A 165 -6.33 8.43 -12.81
CA ASP A 165 -6.05 9.41 -11.76
C ASP A 165 -4.54 9.62 -11.52
N GLY A 166 -3.66 8.98 -12.30
CA GLY A 166 -2.21 9.04 -12.14
C GLY A 166 -1.63 8.11 -11.08
N SER A 167 -2.48 7.37 -10.35
CA SER A 167 -2.04 6.35 -9.41
C SER A 167 -1.32 5.21 -10.14
N LYS A 168 -0.51 4.45 -9.38
CA LYS A 168 0.25 3.32 -9.93
C LYS A 168 -0.69 2.13 -10.15
N PHE A 169 -0.46 1.38 -11.22
CA PHE A 169 -1.09 0.08 -11.40
C PHE A 169 -0.84 -0.82 -10.18
N ASN A 170 -1.88 -1.52 -9.76
CA ASN A 170 -1.79 -2.48 -8.67
C ASN A 170 -2.31 -3.84 -9.14
N TYR A 171 -1.50 -4.88 -9.05
CA TYR A 171 -1.92 -6.22 -9.47
C TYR A 171 -2.80 -6.93 -8.43
N SER A 172 -2.85 -6.43 -7.19
CA SER A 172 -3.65 -7.05 -6.14
C SER A 172 -4.14 -6.07 -5.07
N ALA A 173 -5.31 -6.37 -4.51
CA ALA A 173 -5.86 -5.69 -3.35
C ALA A 173 -5.78 -6.61 -2.13
N THR A 174 -5.09 -6.17 -1.07
CA THR A 174 -4.94 -6.97 0.16
C THR A 174 -5.83 -6.44 1.28
N PHE A 175 -6.66 -7.33 1.83
CA PHE A 175 -7.36 -7.13 3.10
C PHE A 175 -6.71 -8.00 4.17
N SER A 176 -6.26 -7.38 5.26
CA SER A 176 -5.69 -8.07 6.40
C SER A 176 -6.72 -8.15 7.53
N ALA A 177 -6.78 -9.28 8.20
CA ALA A 177 -7.54 -9.42 9.44
C ALA A 177 -6.70 -8.91 10.60
N ALA A 178 -7.17 -7.83 11.22
CA ALA A 178 -6.48 -7.15 12.31
C ALA A 178 -7.34 -7.14 13.58
N ALA A 179 -6.71 -7.03 14.74
CA ALA A 179 -7.44 -6.73 15.96
C ALA A 179 -7.89 -5.26 15.94
N PRO A 180 -9.07 -4.91 16.47
CA PRO A 180 -9.43 -3.51 16.64
C PRO A 180 -8.37 -2.77 17.46
N ILE A 181 -7.89 -1.63 16.95
CA ILE A 181 -6.95 -0.80 17.69
C ILE A 181 -7.60 -0.31 19.00
N ASN A 182 -6.88 -0.47 20.11
CA ASN A 182 -7.26 0.17 21.37
C ASN A 182 -6.79 1.64 21.37
N GLU A 183 -7.67 2.57 20.98
CA GLU A 183 -7.34 4.00 20.91
C GLU A 183 -6.84 4.58 22.25
N ALA A 184 -7.18 3.96 23.39
CA ALA A 184 -6.70 4.41 24.71
C ALA A 184 -5.18 4.30 24.86
N HIS A 185 -4.52 3.35 24.19
CA HIS A 185 -3.06 3.23 24.17
C HIS A 185 -2.39 4.43 23.48
N PHE A 186 -3.13 5.17 22.66
CA PHE A 186 -2.64 6.31 21.89
C PHE A 186 -3.15 7.66 22.41
N ALA A 187 -3.81 7.70 23.58
CA ALA A 187 -4.48 8.90 24.09
C ALA A 187 -3.52 10.08 24.41
N GLY A 188 -2.23 9.81 24.55
CA GLY A 188 -1.22 10.77 25.00
C GLY A 188 -1.19 10.95 26.52
N GLY A 189 -0.19 11.66 27.02
CA GLY A 189 0.02 11.91 28.46
C GLY A 189 0.73 10.77 29.21
N ASN A 190 1.12 9.70 28.52
CA ASN A 190 1.87 8.58 29.07
C ASN A 190 3.27 8.54 28.47
N THR A 191 4.20 7.96 29.23
CA THR A 191 5.53 7.56 28.76
C THR A 191 5.48 6.08 28.35
N ILE A 192 5.88 5.79 27.12
CA ILE A 192 5.97 4.43 26.58
C ILE A 192 7.41 3.96 26.50
N LYS A 193 7.61 2.66 26.36
CA LYS A 193 8.92 2.10 26.06
C LYS A 193 9.25 2.30 24.57
N CYS A 194 10.39 2.93 24.30
CA CYS A 194 11.02 2.93 22.98
C CYS A 194 12.29 2.06 23.04
N THR A 195 12.47 1.21 22.04
CA THR A 195 13.69 0.42 21.85
C THR A 195 14.29 0.76 20.50
N GLU A 196 15.57 1.08 20.48
CA GLU A 196 16.34 1.39 19.29
C GLU A 196 17.38 0.29 19.06
N SER A 197 17.54 -0.14 17.80
CA SER A 197 18.58 -1.07 17.38
C SER A 197 19.35 -0.50 16.18
N VAL A 198 20.64 -0.21 16.38
CA VAL A 198 21.56 0.33 15.36
C VAL A 198 22.57 -0.75 14.97
N GLY A 199 22.05 -1.84 14.39
CA GLY A 199 22.86 -3.01 14.07
C GLY A 199 23.37 -3.76 15.32
N SER A 200 23.43 -5.09 15.22
CA SER A 200 23.94 -5.93 16.32
C SER A 200 25.40 -5.55 16.66
N PRO A 201 25.78 -5.32 17.94
CA PRO A 201 25.05 -5.66 19.17
C PRO A 201 24.44 -4.45 19.93
N TYR A 202 24.23 -3.30 19.29
CA TYR A 202 23.77 -2.10 20.00
C TYR A 202 22.25 -2.02 20.02
N GLU A 203 21.67 -2.31 21.19
CA GLU A 203 20.26 -2.11 21.50
C GLU A 203 20.15 -1.19 22.74
N ALA A 204 19.34 -0.15 22.64
CA ALA A 204 19.06 0.78 23.74
C ALA A 204 17.54 0.83 23.99
N SER A 205 17.14 1.04 25.25
CA SER A 205 15.74 1.24 25.62
C SER A 205 15.59 2.48 26.50
N TYR A 206 14.62 3.33 26.18
CA TYR A 206 14.34 4.57 26.90
C TYR A 206 12.84 4.88 26.89
N GLY A 207 12.44 5.84 27.74
CA GLY A 207 11.07 6.34 27.78
C GLY A 207 10.80 7.33 26.66
N ALA A 208 9.63 7.26 26.05
CA ALA A 208 9.14 8.23 25.07
C ALA A 208 7.75 8.75 25.46
N ASP A 209 7.62 10.05 25.63
CA ASP A 209 6.36 10.72 25.98
C ASP A 209 5.48 10.90 24.75
N ILE A 210 4.20 10.56 24.87
CA ILE A 210 3.25 10.70 23.77
C ILE A 210 2.37 11.92 24.01
N THR A 211 2.23 12.76 22.99
CA THR A 211 1.20 13.79 22.91
C THR A 211 0.26 13.48 21.75
N ARG A 212 -1.05 13.44 22.03
CA ARG A 212 -2.08 13.30 20.99
C ARG A 212 -2.29 14.65 20.30
N MET A 213 -2.17 14.67 18.97
CA MET A 213 -2.51 15.85 18.17
C MET A 213 -4.02 16.01 18.08
N ALA A 214 -4.50 17.25 18.07
CA ALA A 214 -5.88 17.55 17.71
C ALA A 214 -6.09 17.28 16.21
N SER A 215 -7.30 16.87 15.80
CA SER A 215 -7.61 16.61 14.38
C SER A 215 -7.33 17.82 13.48
N SER A 216 -7.48 19.05 13.99
CA SER A 216 -7.19 20.29 13.25
C SER A 216 -5.70 20.50 12.95
N GLU A 217 -4.81 19.78 13.62
CA GLU A 217 -3.36 19.86 13.44
C GLU A 217 -2.83 18.79 12.47
N ILE A 218 -3.70 17.87 12.03
CA ILE A 218 -3.33 16.80 11.10
C ILE A 218 -3.37 17.35 9.66
N PRO A 219 -2.25 17.35 8.94
CA PRO A 219 -2.19 17.89 7.58
C PRO A 219 -3.03 17.06 6.58
N ALA A 220 -3.60 17.72 5.57
CA ALA A 220 -4.48 17.08 4.59
C ALA A 220 -3.75 16.05 3.71
N GLU A 221 -2.46 16.25 3.48
CA GLU A 221 -1.59 15.32 2.78
C GLU A 221 -1.44 13.97 3.47
N ILE A 222 -1.69 13.89 4.79
CA ILE A 222 -1.60 12.62 5.54
C ILE A 222 -2.79 11.71 5.27
N TYR A 223 -4.00 12.27 5.14
CA TYR A 223 -5.23 11.50 4.99
C TYR A 223 -5.78 11.51 3.55
N GLY A 224 -5.24 12.36 2.66
CA GLY A 224 -5.61 12.39 1.26
C GLY A 224 -7.06 12.83 1.02
N THR A 225 -7.66 12.35 -0.07
CA THR A 225 -9.02 12.73 -0.50
C THR A 225 -10.11 11.83 0.05
N ASP A 226 -9.75 10.62 0.45
CA ASP A 226 -10.71 9.56 0.74
C ASP A 226 -11.03 9.44 2.23
N PHE A 227 -10.24 10.10 3.08
CA PHE A 227 -10.40 10.11 4.53
C PHE A 227 -10.47 11.55 5.06
N THR A 228 -10.75 11.66 6.35
CA THR A 228 -10.73 12.92 7.08
C THR A 228 -9.68 12.88 8.19
N ALA A 229 -9.32 14.05 8.74
CA ALA A 229 -8.43 14.11 9.89
C ALA A 229 -8.95 13.28 11.10
N ASN A 230 -10.28 13.12 11.24
CA ASN A 230 -10.87 12.32 12.30
C ASN A 230 -10.65 10.81 12.12
N ASP A 231 -10.25 10.37 10.93
CA ASP A 231 -9.88 8.98 10.66
C ASP A 231 -8.42 8.71 11.01
N ILE A 232 -7.66 9.71 11.47
CA ILE A 232 -6.23 9.60 11.77
C ILE A 232 -5.95 9.79 13.27
N ILE A 233 -5.06 8.94 13.78
CA ILE A 233 -4.40 9.13 15.06
C ILE A 233 -3.05 9.82 14.82
N GLY A 234 -3.02 11.15 14.88
CA GLY A 234 -1.79 11.94 14.95
C GLY A 234 -1.17 11.97 16.36
N LEU A 235 0.13 11.70 16.42
CA LEU A 235 0.94 11.61 17.63
C LEU A 235 2.22 12.43 17.46
N ILE A 236 2.61 13.11 18.53
CA ILE A 236 3.97 13.63 18.72
C ILE A 236 4.63 12.73 19.76
N ILE A 237 5.68 12.04 19.36
CA ILE A 237 6.50 11.21 20.22
C ILE A 237 7.73 12.03 20.61
N SER A 238 7.89 12.28 21.91
CA SER A 238 9.03 13.02 22.47
C SER A 238 9.94 12.05 23.21
N PHE A 239 11.22 11.98 22.87
CA PHE A 239 12.18 11.08 23.52
C PHE A 239 13.51 11.78 23.74
N ASP A 240 14.31 11.25 24.67
CA ASP A 240 15.68 11.69 24.93
C ASP A 240 16.62 10.54 24.56
N TRP A 241 17.14 10.59 23.33
CA TRP A 241 17.91 9.50 22.75
C TRP A 241 19.15 9.15 23.57
N TYR A 242 19.83 10.17 24.09
CA TYR A 242 21.14 10.01 24.73
C TYR A 242 21.12 10.19 26.25
N GLY A 243 19.94 10.43 26.84
CA GLY A 243 19.80 10.71 28.27
C GLY A 243 20.46 12.03 28.68
N TRP A 244 20.54 12.99 27.76
CA TRP A 244 21.21 14.27 27.96
C TRP A 244 20.26 15.40 28.36
N GLY A 245 18.97 15.08 28.54
CA GLY A 245 17.92 16.04 28.88
C GLY A 245 17.38 16.81 27.67
N TYR A 246 17.63 16.34 26.45
CA TYR A 246 17.05 16.92 25.23
C TYR A 246 15.84 16.08 24.81
N GLN A 247 14.73 16.75 24.49
CA GLN A 247 13.56 16.06 23.96
C GLN A 247 13.49 16.27 22.45
N GLU A 248 13.97 15.28 21.71
CA GLU A 248 13.67 15.14 20.29
C GLU A 248 12.18 14.87 20.10
N LYS A 249 11.58 15.40 19.01
CA LYS A 249 10.16 15.21 18.70
C LYS A 249 9.97 14.65 17.30
N MET A 250 9.19 13.59 17.20
CA MET A 250 8.81 12.96 15.95
C MET A 250 7.28 12.95 15.80
N LYS A 251 6.79 13.23 14.60
CA LYS A 251 5.38 13.06 14.22
C LYS A 251 5.15 11.67 13.65
N MET A 252 4.10 11.01 14.13
CA MET A 252 3.61 9.72 13.64
C MET A 252 2.10 9.80 13.47
N TYR A 253 1.58 9.15 12.43
CA TYR A 253 0.16 9.09 12.14
C TYR A 253 -0.29 7.65 11.92
N ILE A 254 -1.43 7.26 12.50
CA ILE A 254 -2.01 5.93 12.31
C ILE A 254 -3.40 6.09 11.69
N ASN A 255 -3.65 5.48 10.54
CA ASN A 255 -4.95 5.49 9.90
C ASN A 255 -5.88 4.48 10.59
N LYS A 256 -7.05 4.92 11.08
CA LYS A 256 -8.01 4.05 11.78
C LYS A 256 -8.81 3.14 10.86
N LYS A 257 -8.76 3.35 9.55
CA LYS A 257 -9.51 2.55 8.56
C LYS A 257 -8.75 1.32 8.10
N ASP A 258 -7.44 1.45 7.92
CA ASP A 258 -6.58 0.37 7.41
C ASP A 258 -5.35 0.07 8.26
N TYR A 259 -5.19 0.78 9.37
CA TYR A 259 -4.11 0.63 10.35
C TYR A 259 -2.71 0.86 9.76
N SER A 260 -2.63 1.52 8.61
CA SER A 260 -1.37 2.00 8.08
C SER A 260 -0.75 3.04 9.01
N VAL A 261 0.57 2.93 9.19
CA VAL A 261 1.36 3.89 9.95
C VAL A 261 2.13 4.76 8.97
N ILE A 262 2.01 6.08 9.13
CA ILE A 262 2.66 7.08 8.29
C ILE A 262 3.62 7.87 9.17
N ILE A 263 4.88 7.87 8.78
CA ILE A 263 5.93 8.71 9.37
C ILE A 263 6.46 9.56 8.23
N PRO A 264 6.13 10.86 8.17
CA PRO A 264 6.60 11.71 7.10
C PRO A 264 8.11 11.92 7.22
N ASP A 265 8.73 12.23 6.08
CA ASP A 265 10.08 12.77 6.06
C ASP A 265 10.09 14.06 6.90
N GLN A 266 10.97 14.10 7.90
CA GLN A 266 10.96 15.18 8.88
C GLN A 266 12.34 15.38 9.49
N VAL A 267 12.59 16.61 9.92
CA VAL A 267 13.72 16.90 10.79
C VAL A 267 13.29 16.66 12.22
N VAL A 268 14.04 15.81 12.92
CA VAL A 268 13.94 15.51 14.34
C VAL A 268 15.16 16.13 15.00
N GLY A 269 14.97 17.10 15.89
CA GLY A 269 16.08 17.81 16.51
C GLY A 269 15.71 19.19 17.03
N GLN A 270 16.68 19.87 17.64
CA GLN A 270 16.53 21.17 18.30
C GLN A 270 16.31 22.30 17.30
N THR A 271 15.10 22.44 16.76
CA THR A 271 14.68 23.70 16.15
C THR A 271 13.80 24.46 17.13
N ASP A 272 14.43 24.96 18.20
CA ASP A 272 14.00 26.21 18.80
C ASP A 272 15.10 27.24 18.50
N GLU A 273 14.75 28.28 17.75
CA GLU A 273 15.68 29.31 17.22
C GLU A 273 16.42 30.12 18.32
N ASN A 274 16.24 29.77 19.59
CA ASN A 274 16.69 30.53 20.76
C ASN A 274 17.63 29.77 21.73
N PHE A 275 18.08 28.55 21.42
CA PHE A 275 18.99 27.81 22.30
C PHE A 275 20.40 27.69 21.71
N TYR A 276 21.21 28.75 21.89
CA TYR A 276 22.67 28.64 21.77
C TYR A 276 23.23 28.06 23.09
N TYR A 277 23.74 26.83 23.07
CA TYR A 277 24.51 26.29 24.20
C TYR A 277 25.97 26.06 23.86
N TYR A 278 26.83 26.55 24.76
CA TYR A 278 28.26 26.23 24.84
C TYR A 278 28.44 24.83 25.45
N SER A 279 28.45 23.80 24.60
CA SER A 279 28.96 22.46 24.95
C SER A 279 30.46 22.39 24.65
N ARG A 280 31.22 21.59 25.43
CA ARG A 280 32.62 21.23 25.14
C ARG A 280 32.76 20.46 23.81
N TYR A 281 31.64 19.94 23.30
CA TYR A 281 31.45 19.42 21.94
C TYR A 281 30.40 20.29 21.24
N PRO A 282 30.83 21.33 20.50
CA PRO A 282 29.89 22.13 19.74
C PRO A 282 29.33 21.23 18.63
N TYR A 283 28.02 21.29 18.42
CA TYR A 283 27.27 20.62 17.34
C TYR A 283 26.82 19.19 17.60
N MET A 284 25.52 19.06 17.86
CA MET A 284 24.74 17.88 17.52
C MET A 284 23.61 18.38 16.64
N GLY A 285 23.71 18.08 15.34
CA GLY A 285 22.86 18.65 14.33
C GLY A 285 21.51 17.95 14.21
N ASP A 286 20.64 18.60 13.44
CA ASP A 286 19.37 18.06 12.95
C ASP A 286 19.51 16.59 12.51
N PHE A 287 18.66 15.72 13.06
CA PHE A 287 18.45 14.38 12.53
C PHE A 287 17.41 14.49 11.44
N TYR A 288 17.72 13.96 10.26
CA TYR A 288 16.74 13.87 9.20
C TYR A 288 16.25 12.44 9.09
N PHE A 289 14.97 12.24 9.35
CA PHE A 289 14.29 10.98 9.12
C PHE A 289 13.69 11.00 7.72
N SER A 290 14.00 9.97 6.94
CA SER A 290 13.44 9.80 5.62
C SER A 290 13.17 8.36 5.29
N ASN A 291 12.22 8.15 4.35
CA ASN A 291 11.87 6.82 3.85
C ASN A 291 11.51 5.83 4.97
N ALA A 292 10.84 6.33 6.00
CA ALA A 292 10.41 5.50 7.10
C ALA A 292 9.38 4.47 6.61
N ASN A 293 9.61 3.20 6.96
CA ASN A 293 8.66 2.12 6.82
C ASN A 293 8.20 1.70 8.21
N ALA A 294 6.89 1.65 8.43
CA ALA A 294 6.34 1.38 9.75
C ALA A 294 5.19 0.37 9.68
N GLU A 295 5.14 -0.50 10.68
CA GLU A 295 4.10 -1.53 10.84
C GLU A 295 3.55 -1.50 12.27
N LEU A 296 2.23 -1.59 12.39
CA LEU A 296 1.54 -1.70 13.67
C LEU A 296 1.09 -3.14 13.90
N ASP A 297 1.60 -3.75 14.97
CA ASP A 297 0.99 -4.95 15.54
C ASP A 297 -0.23 -4.56 16.35
N THR A 298 -1.40 -4.77 15.77
CA THR A 298 -2.69 -4.44 16.39
C THR A 298 -3.02 -5.24 17.66
N GLN A 299 -2.38 -6.38 17.90
CA GLN A 299 -2.63 -7.16 19.13
C GLN A 299 -1.87 -6.58 20.32
N THR A 300 -0.64 -6.14 20.09
CA THR A 300 0.26 -5.63 21.13
C THR A 300 0.29 -4.11 21.20
N SER A 301 -0.24 -3.43 20.18
CA SER A 301 -0.07 -1.98 19.97
C SER A 301 1.39 -1.57 19.80
N ILE A 302 2.25 -2.48 19.35
CA ILE A 302 3.65 -2.18 19.07
C ILE A 302 3.76 -1.64 17.64
N VAL A 303 4.40 -0.47 17.49
CA VAL A 303 4.78 0.07 16.20
C VAL A 303 6.26 -0.17 15.98
N THR A 304 6.59 -0.95 14.95
CA THR A 304 7.97 -1.13 14.49
C THR A 304 8.22 -0.16 13.34
N VAL A 305 9.35 0.52 13.37
CA VAL A 305 9.73 1.54 12.39
C VAL A 305 11.16 1.30 11.95
N THR A 306 11.36 1.14 10.65
CA THR A 306 12.68 1.17 10.01
C THR A 306 12.80 2.47 9.25
N MET A 307 13.85 3.25 9.46
CA MET A 307 14.03 4.52 8.75
C MET A 307 15.49 4.81 8.43
N ASN A 308 15.71 5.59 7.37
CA ASN A 308 17.02 6.17 7.13
C ASN A 308 17.17 7.41 8.01
N ALA A 309 18.14 7.38 8.90
CA ALA A 309 18.54 8.52 9.69
C ALA A 309 19.83 9.11 9.10
N ALA A 310 19.81 10.42 8.86
CA ALA A 310 21.02 11.18 8.58
C ALA A 310 21.30 12.09 9.77
N TRP A 311 22.52 12.03 10.29
CA TRP A 311 22.93 12.82 11.44
C TRP A 311 24.20 13.63 11.16
N ARG A 312 24.23 14.84 11.70
CA ARG A 312 25.40 15.72 11.68
C ARG A 312 26.04 15.76 13.05
N ILE A 313 27.15 15.06 13.23
CA ILE A 313 27.91 15.02 14.49
C ILE A 313 28.97 16.15 14.57
N SER A 314 29.33 16.79 13.44
CA SER A 314 30.27 17.92 13.42
C SER A 314 30.20 18.72 12.11
N ILE A 315 30.79 19.93 12.08
CA ILE A 315 30.99 20.71 10.84
C ILE A 315 31.71 19.81 9.82
N GLY A 316 31.03 19.50 8.72
CA GLY A 316 31.60 18.78 7.58
C GLY A 316 31.46 17.24 7.58
N MET A 317 30.84 16.62 8.59
CA MET A 317 30.54 15.17 8.57
C MET A 317 29.04 14.92 8.59
N LEU A 318 28.54 14.38 7.48
CA LEU A 318 27.21 13.78 7.33
C LEU A 318 27.39 12.27 7.37
N ASN A 319 26.82 11.62 8.37
CA ASN A 319 26.75 10.17 8.43
C ASN A 319 25.31 9.73 8.12
N PHE A 320 25.21 8.56 7.49
CA PHE A 320 23.94 7.96 7.11
C PHE A 320 23.88 6.56 7.71
N GLY A 321 22.75 6.24 8.33
CA GLY A 321 22.44 4.92 8.84
C GLY A 321 20.99 4.54 8.55
N SER A 322 20.71 3.26 8.73
CA SER A 322 19.34 2.75 8.82
C SER A 322 19.19 2.26 10.25
N ASP A 323 18.23 2.84 10.96
CA ASP A 323 17.97 2.55 12.35
C ASP A 323 16.56 1.94 12.47
N ASP A 324 16.44 0.96 13.37
CA ASP A 324 15.17 0.30 13.68
C ASP A 324 14.69 0.75 15.07
N TYR A 325 13.46 1.22 15.15
CA TYR A 325 12.78 1.61 16.39
C TYR A 325 11.56 0.73 16.63
N ILE A 326 11.31 0.46 17.91
CA ILE A 326 10.13 -0.23 18.39
C ILE A 326 9.49 0.67 19.45
N PHE A 327 8.29 1.16 19.16
CA PHE A 327 7.47 1.95 20.08
C PHE A 327 6.37 1.05 20.64
N ASP A 328 6.42 0.74 21.93
CA ASP A 328 5.45 -0.12 22.59
C ASP A 328 4.36 0.72 23.27
N PHE A 329 3.25 0.95 22.57
CA PHE A 329 2.11 1.71 23.12
C PHE A 329 1.27 0.90 24.11
N GLY A 330 1.47 -0.43 24.20
CA GLY A 330 0.80 -1.29 25.17
C GLY A 330 1.48 -1.27 26.56
N THR A 331 2.74 -0.87 26.63
CA THR A 331 3.52 -0.81 27.87
C THR A 331 3.74 0.64 28.33
N VAL A 332 3.04 1.03 29.39
CA VAL A 332 3.26 2.31 30.10
C VAL A 332 4.35 2.13 31.16
N LEU A 333 5.32 3.05 31.19
CA LEU A 333 6.46 3.03 32.12
C LEU A 333 6.21 3.81 33.41
#